data_AF-A0A2V8ZWC7-F1
#
_entry.id   AF-A0A2V8ZWC7-F1
#
_cell.length_a   1.000
_cell.length_b   1.000
_cell.length_c   1.000
_cell.angle_alpha   90.00
_cell.angle_beta   90.00
_cell.angle_gamma   90.00
#
_symmetry.space_group_name_H-M   'P 1'
#
loop_
_entity.id
_entity.type
_entity.pdbx_description
1 polymer ?
#
loop_
_entity_poly.entity_id
_entity_poly.type
_entity_poly.pdbx_seq_one_letter_code
_entity_poly.pdbx_strand_id
1 'polypeptide(L)' 'MVTAVLTGMRIGEILALKWTRLDFLRGNVEVSETFSNVQFGTPKTRSSRRVIPMSSVLREALELHRRGSAHTAPQVVT' A
#
# COMPACT_ATOMS: atom_id res chain seq x y z
N MET A 1 -2.71 9.81 6.66
CA MET A 1 -4.18 9.71 6.78
C MET A 1 -4.92 9.79 5.44
N VAL A 2 -4.48 10.61 4.46
CA VAL A 2 -5.12 10.74 3.14
C VAL A 2 -5.32 9.40 2.41
N THR A 3 -4.33 8.51 2.44
CA THR A 3 -4.42 7.17 1.83
C THR A 3 -5.63 6.38 2.32
N ALA A 4 -5.88 6.34 3.64
CA ALA A 4 -6.99 5.59 4.22
C ALA A 4 -8.35 6.10 3.75
N VAL A 5 -8.50 7.43 3.63
CA VAL A 5 -9.74 8.09 3.20
C VAL A 5 -10.01 7.82 1.72
N LEU A 6 -8.97 7.86 0.88
CA LEU A 6 -9.12 7.69 -0.57
C LEU A 6 -9.26 6.23 -1.00
N THR A 7 -8.68 5.28 -0.26
CA THR A 7 -8.70 3.85 -0.64
C THR A 7 -9.64 3.01 0.22
N GLY A 8 -10.07 3.49 1.38
CA GLY A 8 -10.81 2.69 2.35
C GLY A 8 -9.99 1.50 2.89
N MET A 9 -8.67 1.61 2.86
CA MET A 9 -7.77 0.59 3.42
C MET A 9 -7.75 0.66 4.95
N ARG A 10 -7.65 -0.50 5.58
CA ARG A 10 -7.41 -0.60 7.03
C ARG A 10 -5.98 -0.19 7.36
N ILE A 11 -5.76 0.29 8.58
CA ILE A 11 -4.42 0.74 9.01
C ILE A 11 -3.35 -0.35 8.84
N GLY A 12 -3.66 -1.61 9.12
CA GLY A 12 -2.74 -2.73 8.91
C GLY A 12 -2.37 -2.96 7.44
N GLU A 13 -3.30 -2.72 6.51
CA GLU A 13 -3.05 -2.82 5.06
C GLU A 13 -2.16 -1.67 4.59
N ILE A 14 -2.36 -0.47 5.14
CA ILE A 14 -1.53 0.70 4.83
C ILE A 14 -0.10 0.51 5.34
N LEU A 15 0.05 -0.02 6.55
CA LEU A 15 1.36 -0.30 7.16
C LEU A 15 2.12 -1.41 6.44
N ALA A 16 1.41 -2.37 5.84
CA ALA A 16 2.01 -3.44 5.04
C ALA A 16 2.17 -3.10 3.55
N LEU A 17 1.76 -1.91 3.12
CA LEU A 17 1.79 -1.53 1.71
C LEU A 17 3.24 -1.34 1.24
N LYS A 18 3.61 -2.11 0.22
CA LYS A 18 4.94 -2.04 -0.40
C LYS A 18 4.89 -1.19 -1.67
N TRP A 19 5.98 -0.46 -1.94
CA TRP A 19 6.13 0.32 -3.17
C TRP A 19 5.99 -0.52 -4.44
N THR A 20 6.38 -1.80 -4.40
CA THR A 20 6.22 -2.74 -5.52
C THR A 20 4.76 -3.08 -5.85
N ARG A 21 3.82 -2.77 -4.96
CA ARG A 21 2.38 -2.99 -5.15
C ARG A 21 1.63 -1.73 -5.61
N LEU A 22 2.37 -0.64 -5.84
CA LEU A 22 1.86 0.60 -6.38
C LEU A 22 2.22 0.68 -7.86
N ASP A 23 1.23 0.47 -8.71
CA ASP A 23 1.38 0.64 -10.15
C ASP A 23 1.03 2.08 -10.53
N PHE A 24 2.04 2.94 -10.58
CA PHE A 24 1.90 4.34 -10.96
C PHE A 24 1.61 4.55 -12.45
N LEU A 25 1.89 3.54 -13.30
CA LEU A 25 1.63 3.59 -14.74
C LEU A 25 0.17 3.30 -15.04
N ARG A 26 -0.38 2.24 -14.43
CA ARG A 26 -1.79 1.86 -14.57
C ARG A 26 -2.70 2.57 -13.59
N GLY A 27 -2.14 3.28 -12.61
CA GLY A 27 -2.89 3.99 -11.59
C GLY A 27 -3.64 3.03 -10.67
N ASN A 28 -2.95 2.03 -10.11
CA ASN A 28 -3.56 0.99 -9.28
C ASN A 28 -2.77 0.73 -8.00
N VAL A 29 -3.48 0.43 -6.91
CA VAL A 29 -2.93 -0.01 -5.63
C VAL A 29 -3.37 -1.45 -5.38
N GLU A 30 -2.42 -2.38 -5.30
CA GLU A 30 -2.71 -3.76 -4.94
C GLU A 30 -2.61 -3.95 -3.42
N VAL A 31 -3.73 -4.33 -2.79
CA VAL A 31 -3.76 -4.70 -1.38
C VAL A 31 -3.57 -6.21 -1.26
N SER A 32 -2.45 -6.65 -0.71
CA SER A 32 -2.13 -8.08 -0.64
C SER A 32 -1.59 -8.57 0.72
N GLU A 33 -1.26 -7.65 1.63
CA GLU A 33 -0.59 -7.89 2.90
C GLU A 33 -1.23 -7.01 3.98
N THR A 34 -1.15 -7.44 5.24
CA THR A 34 -1.56 -6.64 6.41
C THR A 34 -0.53 -6.78 7.52
N PHE A 35 -0.29 -5.70 8.25
CA PHE A 35 0.58 -5.68 9.41
C PHE A 35 -0.29 -5.62 10.67
N SER A 36 -0.15 -6.62 11.54
CA SER A 36 -0.92 -6.73 12.78
C SER A 36 -0.10 -7.46 13.84
N ASN A 37 -0.23 -7.07 15.12
CA ASN A 37 0.53 -7.68 16.23
C ASN A 37 2.04 -7.81 15.94
N VAL A 38 2.65 -6.77 15.35
CA VAL A 38 4.09 -6.71 15.05
C VAL A 38 4.54 -7.76 14.00
N GLN A 39 3.60 -8.40 13.31
CA GLN A 39 3.88 -9.40 12.28
C GLN A 39 3.23 -9.01 10.95
N PHE A 40 3.95 -9.29 9.86
CA PHE A 40 3.39 -9.26 8.52
C PHE A 40 2.59 -10.55 8.30
N GLY A 41 1.33 -10.39 7.92
CA GLY A 41 0.45 -11.50 7.58
C GLY A 41 -0.13 -11.32 6.19
N THR A 42 -0.56 -12.42 5.59
CA THR A 42 -1.52 -12.33 4.49
C THR A 42 -2.87 -11.90 5.05
N PRO A 43 -3.67 -11.13 4.30
CA PRO A 43 -5.04 -10.83 4.67
C PRO A 43 -5.76 -12.14 5.02
N LYS A 44 -6.58 -12.13 6.08
CA LYS A 44 -7.20 -13.34 6.67
C LYS A 44 -7.91 -14.25 5.66
N THR A 45 -8.27 -13.74 4.47
CA THR A 45 -8.87 -14.50 3.38
C THR A 45 -8.43 -13.97 2.01
N ARG A 46 -8.47 -14.83 0.98
CA ARG A 46 -8.20 -14.48 -0.44
C ARG A 46 -9.09 -13.32 -0.93
N SER A 47 -10.29 -13.19 -0.36
CA SER A 47 -11.27 -12.12 -0.65
C SER A 47 -10.85 -10.72 -0.21
N SER A 48 -9.83 -10.60 0.65
CA SER A 48 -9.32 -9.30 1.10
C SER A 48 -8.18 -8.79 0.21
N ARG A 49 -7.80 -9.54 -0.84
CA ARG A 49 -6.93 -9.05 -1.90
C ARG A 49 -7.76 -8.29 -2.92
N ARG A 50 -7.45 -7.02 -3.15
CA ARG A 50 -8.17 -6.17 -4.09
C ARG A 50 -7.23 -5.19 -4.77
N VAL A 51 -7.62 -4.78 -5.96
CA VAL A 51 -6.99 -3.68 -6.69
C VAL A 51 -7.88 -2.46 -6.52
N ILE A 52 -7.29 -1.37 -6.02
CA ILE A 52 -7.98 -0.10 -5.80
C ILE A 52 -7.44 0.90 -6.82
N PRO A 53 -8.31 1.54 -7.64
CA PRO A 53 -7.88 2.60 -8.53
C PRO A 53 -7.21 3.74 -7.76
N MET A 54 -6.06 4.17 -8.24
CA MET A 54 -5.29 5.28 -7.69
C MET A 54 -5.78 6.58 -8.35
N SER A 55 -6.49 7.41 -7.58
CA SER A 55 -6.82 8.76 -8.03
C SER A 55 -5.57 9.63 -8.16
N SER A 56 -5.63 10.70 -8.95
CA SER A 56 -4.55 11.68 -9.09
C SER A 56 -4.09 12.23 -7.73
N VAL A 57 -5.04 12.53 -6.84
CA VAL A 57 -4.78 13.00 -5.47
C VAL A 57 -4.02 11.96 -4.66
N LEU A 58 -4.38 10.67 -4.77
CA LEU A 58 -3.67 9.60 -4.09
C LEU A 58 -2.24 9.44 -4.63
N ARG A 59 -2.07 9.55 -5.95
CA ARG A 59 -0.78 9.49 -6.63
C ARG A 59 0.17 10.58 -6.14
N GLU A 60 -0.28 11.82 -6.12
CA GLU A 60 0.49 12.96 -5.63
C GLU A 60 0.86 12.79 -4.15
N ALA A 61 -0.08 12.37 -3.31
CA ALA A 61 0.18 12.12 -1.90
C ALA A 61 1.24 11.03 -1.69
N LEU A 62 1.19 9.94 -2.47
CA LEU A 62 2.16 8.85 -2.42
C LEU A 62 3.53 9.27 -2.96
N GLU A 63 3.59 10.04 -4.05
CA GLU A 63 4.84 10.59 -4.59
C GLU A 63 5.51 11.55 -3.61
N LEU A 64 4.74 12.42 -2.95
CA LEU A 64 5.23 13.32 -1.91
C LEU A 64 5.78 12.52 -0.73
N HIS A 65 5.05 11.51 -0.28
CA HIS A 65 5.50 10.62 0.79
C HIS A 65 6.78 9.85 0.40
N ARG A 66 6.92 9.47 -0.86
CA ARG A 66 8.10 8.77 -1.38
C ARG A 66 9.37 9.61 -1.25
N ARG A 67 9.28 10.92 -1.52
CA ARG A 67 10.42 11.85 -1.43
C ARG A 67 10.97 11.98 -0.01
N GLY A 68 10.13 11.81 1.01
CA GLY A 68 10.52 11.83 2.42
C GLY A 68 10.91 10.46 2.99
N SER A 69 10.75 9.37 2.23
CA SER A 69 10.94 8.01 2.74
C SER A 69 12.29 7.43 2.30
N ALA A 70 13.22 7.24 3.23
CA ALA A 70 14.52 6.62 2.96
C ALA A 70 14.42 5.15 2.50
N HIS A 71 13.30 4.47 2.79
CA HIS A 71 13.06 3.06 2.46
C HIS A 71 12.05 2.92 1.33
N THR A 72 12.47 3.24 0.10
CA THR A 72 11.66 3.01 -1.11
C THR A 72 11.96 1.67 -1.79
N ALA A 73 13.10 1.05 -1.47
CA ALA A 73 13.55 -0.18 -2.10
C ALA A 73 12.66 -1.39 -1.71
N PRO A 74 12.42 -2.34 -2.62
CA PRO A 74 11.84 -3.62 -2.26
C PRO A 74 12.74 -4.30 -1.23
N GLN A 75 12.21 -4.58 -0.05
CA GLN A 75 12.87 -5.46 0.92
C GLN A 75 12.85 -6.87 0.28
N VAL A 76 13.95 -7.23 -0.39
CA VAL A 76 14.17 -8.60 -0.88
C VAL A 76 14.36 -9.46 0.35
N VAL A 77 13.29 -10.11 0.80
CA VAL A 77 13.38 -11.17 1.81
C VAL A 77 14.10 -12.33 1.12
N THR A 78 15.37 -12.53 1.48
CA THR A 78 16.14 -13.75 1.17
C THR A 78 15.73 -14.86 2.12
#